data_AF-A0A178WBQ0-F1
#
_entry.id   AF-A0A178WBQ0-F1
#
_cell.length_a   1.000
_cell.length_b   1.000
_cell.length_c   1.000
_cell.angle_alpha   90.00
_cell.angle_beta   90.00
_cell.angle_gamma   90.00
#
_symmetry.space_group_name_H-M   'P 1'
#
loop_
_entity.id
_entity.type
_entity.pdbx_description
1 polymer ?
#
loop_
_entity_poly.entity_id
_entity_poly.type
_entity_poly.pdbx_seq_one_letter_code
_entity_poly.pdbx_strand_id
1 'polypeptide(L)'
;MCFCFQTIEVLTSVPCPELALRLYLQCAEAASDCDLEPVAYEFFTQAFMLYEEEIADSKAQVTAIHLIVGTLQRINVFGVENRDTLTHKATGYSARLLKKPDQCRAVYACSHLFWVDDPDGIKDGERVLLCLRRALRIANAAQQMASATRGSSGPVTLFVEILNKYIYFFEKGNPHITPSDIQSLIELINNEMQSDNGNTTIHSDPFFTSTLRYIKFIKQKGGLMGEKYDPIKL
;
A
#
# COMPACT_ATOMS: atom_id res chain seq x y z
N MET A 1 -16.92 27.52 -0.03
CA MET A 1 -15.74 27.02 0.69
C MET A 1 -15.65 27.46 2.15
N CYS A 2 -15.79 28.75 2.49
CA CYS A 2 -15.76 29.20 3.89
C CYS A 2 -16.80 28.47 4.78
N PHE A 3 -17.99 28.18 4.24
CA PHE A 3 -19.02 27.39 4.91
C PHE A 3 -18.60 25.93 5.20
N CYS A 4 -17.86 25.27 4.30
CA CYS A 4 -17.40 23.90 4.52
C CYS A 4 -16.35 23.86 5.63
N PHE A 5 -15.42 24.80 5.63
CA PHE A 5 -14.42 24.94 6.69
C PHE A 5 -15.10 25.19 8.06
N GLN A 6 -16.01 26.16 8.13
CA GLN A 6 -16.78 26.44 9.35
C GLN A 6 -17.62 25.25 9.82
N THR A 7 -18.22 24.49 8.89
CA THR A 7 -19.02 23.31 9.26
C THR A 7 -18.13 22.20 9.78
N ILE A 8 -16.95 21.98 9.19
CA ILE A 8 -16.00 20.97 9.69
C ILE A 8 -15.42 21.41 11.04
N GLU A 9 -15.11 22.69 11.21
CA GLU A 9 -14.61 23.24 12.49
C GLU A 9 -15.64 23.06 13.62
N VAL A 10 -16.93 23.29 13.33
CA VAL A 10 -18.03 22.97 14.25
C VAL A 10 -18.12 21.46 14.49
N LEU A 11 -17.91 20.62 13.47
CA LEU A 11 -17.92 19.17 13.63
C LEU A 11 -16.71 18.62 14.38
N THR A 12 -15.55 19.30 14.37
CA THR A 12 -14.41 18.94 15.23
C THR A 12 -14.68 19.21 16.71
N SER A 13 -15.66 20.05 17.04
CA SER A 13 -16.15 20.17 18.43
C SER A 13 -16.99 18.97 18.89
N VAL A 14 -17.43 18.13 17.93
CA VAL A 14 -18.05 16.83 18.20
C VAL A 14 -16.94 15.80 18.29
N PRO A 15 -16.89 14.94 19.33
CA PRO A 15 -15.79 13.99 19.55
C PRO A 15 -15.86 12.79 18.58
N CYS A 16 -15.75 13.06 17.27
CA CYS A 16 -15.73 12.06 16.20
C CYS A 16 -14.61 12.38 15.19
N PRO A 17 -13.33 12.27 15.60
CA PRO A 17 -12.20 12.66 14.78
C PRO A 17 -12.08 11.84 13.49
N GLU A 18 -12.53 10.57 13.47
CA GLU A 18 -12.51 9.78 12.23
C GLU A 18 -13.50 10.29 11.18
N LEU A 19 -14.65 10.82 11.62
CA LEU A 19 -15.62 11.43 10.70
C LEU A 19 -15.12 12.76 10.17
N ALA A 20 -14.57 13.61 11.05
CA ALA A 20 -13.97 14.89 10.65
C ALA A 20 -12.83 14.68 9.65
N LEU A 21 -11.95 13.69 9.88
CA LEU A 21 -10.89 13.33 8.93
C LEU A 21 -11.46 12.94 7.56
N ARG A 22 -12.50 12.11 7.52
CA ARG A 22 -13.16 11.74 6.24
C ARG A 22 -13.73 12.96 5.53
N LEU A 23 -14.35 13.89 6.25
CA LEU A 23 -14.89 15.11 5.68
C LEU A 23 -13.80 16.02 5.11
N TYR A 24 -12.68 16.16 5.83
CA TYR A 24 -11.51 16.88 5.31
C TYR A 24 -10.98 16.26 4.02
N LEU A 25 -10.82 14.93 3.97
CA LEU A 25 -10.37 14.24 2.76
C LEU A 25 -11.33 14.42 1.59
N GLN A 26 -12.65 14.34 1.82
CA GLN A 26 -13.65 14.58 0.78
C GLN A 26 -13.66 16.04 0.30
N CYS A 27 -13.45 17.00 1.20
CA CYS A 27 -13.33 18.41 0.80
C CYS A 27 -12.03 18.68 0.04
N ALA A 28 -10.94 17.99 0.36
CA ALA A 28 -9.71 18.07 -0.40
C ALA A 28 -9.89 17.55 -1.83
N GLU A 29 -10.60 16.44 -2.02
CA GLU A 29 -10.95 15.93 -3.36
C GLU A 29 -11.81 16.94 -4.13
N ALA A 30 -12.89 17.45 -3.50
CA ALA A 30 -13.75 18.43 -4.14
C ALA A 30 -13.01 19.74 -4.52
N ALA A 31 -12.07 20.19 -3.68
CA ALA A 31 -11.21 21.33 -3.98
C ALA A 31 -10.23 21.02 -5.13
N SER A 32 -9.70 19.79 -5.19
CA SER A 32 -8.88 19.33 -6.32
C SER A 32 -9.66 19.37 -7.63
N ASP A 33 -10.90 18.90 -7.64
CA ASP A 33 -11.77 18.89 -8.84
C ASP A 33 -12.12 20.31 -9.33
N CYS A 34 -11.93 21.32 -8.48
CA CYS A 34 -12.12 22.73 -8.80
C CYS A 34 -10.80 23.47 -9.11
N ASP A 35 -9.68 22.76 -9.22
CA ASP A 35 -8.33 23.30 -9.45
C ASP A 35 -7.84 24.25 -8.34
N LEU A 36 -8.28 24.03 -7.10
CA LEU A 36 -7.96 24.89 -5.95
C LEU A 36 -6.88 24.27 -5.06
N GLU A 37 -5.66 24.22 -5.58
CA GLU A 37 -4.52 23.59 -4.89
C GLU A 37 -4.33 24.06 -3.44
N PRO A 38 -4.31 25.37 -3.12
CA PRO A 38 -4.05 25.81 -1.75
C PRO A 38 -5.13 25.35 -0.77
N VAL A 39 -6.37 25.24 -1.24
CA VAL A 39 -7.52 24.82 -0.42
C VAL A 39 -7.50 23.31 -0.22
N ALA A 40 -7.21 22.56 -1.28
CA ALA A 40 -7.02 21.11 -1.19
C ALA A 40 -5.87 20.78 -0.22
N TYR A 41 -4.78 21.55 -0.27
CA TYR A 41 -3.62 21.35 0.59
C TYR A 41 -3.97 21.61 2.06
N GLU A 42 -4.67 22.70 2.35
CA GLU A 42 -5.13 23.02 3.71
C GLU A 42 -6.06 21.95 4.27
N PHE A 43 -7.02 21.45 3.49
CA PHE A 43 -7.85 20.33 3.97
C PHE A 43 -7.03 19.06 4.24
N PHE A 44 -5.99 18.79 3.44
CA PHE A 44 -5.10 17.66 3.68
C PHE A 44 -4.21 17.83 4.92
N THR A 45 -3.72 19.04 5.20
CA THR A 45 -2.94 19.33 6.41
C THR A 45 -3.80 19.18 7.65
N GLN A 46 -5.06 19.66 7.63
CA GLN A 46 -6.01 19.45 8.72
C GLN A 46 -6.30 17.96 8.95
N ALA A 47 -6.47 17.17 7.89
CA ALA A 47 -6.63 15.72 8.01
C ALA A 47 -5.41 15.04 8.65
N PHE A 48 -4.19 15.51 8.34
CA PHE A 48 -2.97 15.01 8.99
C PHE A 48 -2.88 15.39 10.46
N MET A 49 -3.22 16.63 10.84
CA MET A 49 -3.21 17.03 12.25
C MET A 49 -4.20 16.19 13.08
N LEU A 50 -5.43 15.97 12.58
CA LEU A 50 -6.38 15.07 13.24
C LEU A 50 -5.85 13.64 13.40
N TYR A 51 -5.17 13.11 12.37
CA TYR A 51 -4.56 11.79 12.45
C TYR A 51 -3.49 11.72 13.56
N GLU A 52 -2.68 12.77 13.72
CA GLU A 52 -1.59 12.82 14.68
C GLU A 52 -2.07 13.05 16.11
N GLU A 53 -3.03 13.95 16.30
CA GLU A 53 -3.40 14.47 17.62
C GLU A 53 -4.61 13.72 18.23
N GLU A 54 -5.58 13.31 17.41
CA GLU A 54 -6.88 12.85 17.88
C GLU A 54 -7.14 11.35 17.66
N ILE A 55 -6.50 10.72 16.66
CA ILE A 55 -6.71 9.29 16.34
C ILE A 55 -5.66 8.42 17.04
N ALA A 56 -5.96 8.01 18.28
CA ALA A 56 -5.08 7.15 19.08
C ALA A 56 -5.34 5.64 18.91
N ASP A 57 -6.56 5.22 18.56
CA ASP A 57 -6.88 3.80 18.43
C ASP A 57 -6.16 3.17 17.24
N SER A 58 -5.47 2.04 17.47
CA SER A 58 -4.65 1.40 16.46
C SER A 58 -5.45 0.92 15.24
N LYS A 59 -6.73 0.52 15.36
CA LYS A 59 -7.54 0.12 14.20
C LYS A 59 -8.05 1.33 13.44
N ALA A 60 -8.42 2.40 14.16
CA ALA A 60 -8.80 3.68 13.58
C ALA A 60 -7.64 4.29 12.79
N GLN A 61 -6.42 4.26 13.33
CA GLN A 61 -5.20 4.70 12.63
C GLN A 61 -4.98 3.95 11.31
N VAL A 62 -5.15 2.62 11.32
CA VAL A 62 -5.04 1.80 10.11
C VAL A 62 -6.09 2.22 9.08
N THR A 63 -7.33 2.45 9.49
CA THR A 63 -8.39 2.88 8.57
C THR A 63 -8.08 4.28 8.02
N ALA A 64 -7.72 5.21 8.89
CA ALA A 64 -7.41 6.59 8.53
C ALA A 64 -6.23 6.68 7.55
N ILE A 65 -5.15 5.93 7.77
CA ILE A 65 -4.00 5.98 6.85
C ILE A 65 -4.33 5.41 5.46
N HIS A 66 -5.16 4.37 5.37
CA HIS A 66 -5.61 3.87 4.06
C HIS A 66 -6.51 4.88 3.33
N LEU A 67 -7.36 5.61 4.07
CA LEU A 67 -8.17 6.69 3.50
C LEU A 67 -7.29 7.84 3.00
N ILE A 68 -6.32 8.28 3.80
CA ILE A 68 -5.34 9.30 3.42
C ILE A 68 -4.60 8.90 2.13
N VAL A 69 -4.02 7.70 2.10
CA VAL A 69 -3.25 7.20 0.95
C VAL A 69 -4.14 7.09 -0.29
N GLY A 70 -5.34 6.54 -0.14
CA GLY A 70 -6.28 6.40 -1.27
C GLY A 70 -6.77 7.73 -1.83
N THR A 71 -7.01 8.71 -0.95
CA THR A 71 -7.43 10.07 -1.35
C THR A 71 -6.27 10.79 -2.05
N LEU A 72 -5.08 10.75 -1.46
CA LEU A 72 -3.88 11.40 -2.03
C LEU A 72 -3.49 10.80 -3.39
N GLN A 73 -3.77 9.51 -3.62
CA GLN A 73 -3.58 8.87 -4.92
C GLN A 73 -4.47 9.48 -6.01
N ARG A 74 -5.70 9.90 -5.68
CA ARG A 74 -6.68 10.43 -6.65
C ARG A 74 -6.52 11.94 -6.89
N ILE A 75 -6.00 12.68 -5.92
CA ILE A 75 -5.76 14.11 -6.06
C ILE A 75 -4.55 14.37 -6.96
N ASN A 76 -4.77 15.13 -8.03
CA ASN A 76 -3.78 15.50 -9.04
C ASN A 76 -3.48 17.00 -9.09
N VAL A 77 -4.20 17.84 -8.32
CA VAL A 77 -4.01 19.30 -8.32
C VAL A 77 -2.68 19.75 -7.68
N PHE A 78 -2.03 18.90 -6.90
CA PHE A 78 -0.81 19.28 -6.18
C PHE A 78 0.41 19.36 -7.09
N GLY A 79 1.12 20.49 -7.02
CA GLY A 79 2.45 20.64 -7.58
C GLY A 79 3.46 19.69 -6.92
N VAL A 80 4.60 19.51 -7.59
CA VAL A 80 5.63 18.51 -7.22
C VAL A 80 6.06 18.61 -5.74
N GLU A 81 6.32 19.83 -5.25
CA GLU A 81 6.80 20.05 -3.87
C GLU A 81 5.74 19.70 -2.81
N ASN A 82 4.51 20.16 -3.01
CA ASN A 82 3.38 19.87 -2.13
C ASN A 82 3.09 18.37 -2.13
N ARG A 83 3.05 17.74 -3.32
CA ARG A 83 2.80 16.31 -3.46
C ARG A 83 3.89 15.48 -2.79
N ASP A 84 5.16 15.85 -2.93
CA ASP A 84 6.27 15.16 -2.27
C ASP A 84 6.17 15.25 -0.75
N THR A 85 5.86 16.44 -0.22
CA THR A 85 5.67 16.68 1.21
C THR A 85 4.55 15.81 1.79
N LEU A 86 3.37 15.81 1.16
CA LEU A 86 2.22 15.01 1.62
C LEU A 86 2.52 13.50 1.56
N THR A 87 3.21 13.07 0.50
CA THR A 87 3.61 11.65 0.32
C THR A 87 4.62 11.21 1.37
N HIS A 88 5.60 12.06 1.67
CA HIS A 88 6.59 11.80 2.72
C HIS A 88 5.93 11.64 4.08
N LYS A 89 4.96 12.51 4.42
CA LYS A 89 4.17 12.38 5.66
C LYS A 89 3.38 11.08 5.70
N ALA A 90 2.59 10.78 4.65
CA ALA A 90 1.78 9.56 4.57
C ALA A 90 2.62 8.28 4.69
N THR A 91 3.73 8.20 3.96
CA THR A 91 4.67 7.06 4.08
C THR A 91 5.27 6.96 5.48
N GLY A 92 5.59 8.09 6.11
CA GLY A 92 6.03 8.17 7.50
C GLY A 92 5.00 7.60 8.49
N TYR A 93 3.72 7.93 8.34
CA TYR A 93 2.65 7.38 9.19
C TYR A 93 2.44 5.88 8.97
N SER A 94 2.42 5.42 7.73
CA SER A 94 2.28 3.98 7.40
C SER A 94 3.33 3.12 8.12
N ALA A 95 4.53 3.67 8.27
CA ALA A 95 5.65 3.01 8.92
C ALA A 95 5.66 3.13 10.45
N ARG A 96 4.72 3.86 11.06
CA ARG A 96 4.62 4.03 12.51
C ARG A 96 3.49 3.21 13.14
N LEU A 97 2.71 2.49 12.32
CA LEU A 97 1.66 1.60 12.81
C LEU A 97 2.22 0.51 13.75
N LEU A 98 1.48 0.22 14.81
CA LEU A 98 1.91 -0.65 15.90
C LEU A 98 2.09 -2.12 15.47
N LYS A 99 1.11 -2.66 14.73
CA LYS A 99 1.09 -4.07 14.33
C LYS A 99 1.81 -4.25 13.00
N LYS A 100 2.77 -5.19 12.94
CA LYS A 100 3.54 -5.47 11.72
C LYS A 100 2.69 -5.80 10.49
N PRO A 101 1.63 -6.63 10.57
CA PRO A 101 0.79 -6.89 9.40
C PRO A 101 0.15 -5.61 8.86
N ASP A 102 -0.36 -4.75 9.74
CA ASP A 102 -1.00 -3.50 9.33
C ASP A 102 0.02 -2.49 8.79
N GLN A 103 1.19 -2.40 9.44
CA GLN A 103 2.34 -1.62 8.97
C GLN A 103 2.77 -2.07 7.56
N CYS A 104 2.87 -3.37 7.32
CA CYS A 104 3.23 -3.94 6.03
C CYS A 104 2.26 -3.51 4.93
N ARG A 105 0.95 -3.66 5.19
CA ARG A 105 -0.12 -3.31 4.25
C ARG A 105 -0.16 -1.84 3.91
N ALA A 106 -0.06 -0.97 4.93
CA ALA A 106 -0.02 0.46 4.71
C ALA A 106 1.24 0.89 3.93
N VAL A 107 2.41 0.27 4.20
CA VAL A 107 3.68 0.61 3.53
C VAL A 107 3.64 0.21 2.05
N TYR A 108 3.18 -1.00 1.69
CA TYR A 108 3.05 -1.34 0.28
C TYR A 108 1.92 -0.53 -0.38
N ALA A 109 0.87 -0.13 0.34
CA ALA A 109 -0.18 0.70 -0.23
C ALA A 109 0.37 2.06 -0.69
N CYS A 110 1.32 2.63 0.07
CA CYS A 110 1.99 3.88 -0.30
C CYS A 110 2.82 3.79 -1.60
N SER A 111 3.16 2.59 -2.09
CA SER A 111 3.84 2.45 -3.40
C SER A 111 3.01 3.05 -4.54
N HIS A 112 1.68 3.01 -4.45
CA HIS A 112 0.78 3.61 -5.43
C HIS A 112 0.84 5.15 -5.47
N LEU A 113 1.37 5.80 -4.43
CA LEU A 113 1.57 7.26 -4.44
C LEU A 113 2.70 7.70 -5.38
N PHE A 114 3.57 6.77 -5.76
CA PHE A 114 4.72 7.00 -6.65
C PHE A 114 4.49 6.47 -8.07
N TRP A 115 3.30 5.96 -8.36
CA TRP A 115 2.97 5.37 -9.65
C TRP A 115 1.50 5.58 -9.99
N VAL A 116 1.23 6.66 -10.73
CA VAL A 116 -0.10 7.05 -11.21
C VAL A 116 -0.20 6.73 -12.69
N ASP A 117 -1.26 6.00 -13.07
CA ASP A 117 -1.47 5.51 -14.43
C ASP A 117 -2.17 6.55 -15.31
N ASP A 118 -1.54 7.72 -15.42
CA ASP A 118 -1.99 8.89 -16.20
C ASP A 118 -0.81 9.36 -17.08
N PRO A 119 -1.02 9.94 -18.28
CA PRO A 119 0.09 10.38 -19.15
C PRO A 119 1.07 11.33 -18.46
N ASP A 120 0.56 12.24 -17.63
CA ASP A 120 1.35 13.20 -16.83
C ASP A 120 1.50 12.76 -15.36
N GLY A 121 1.09 11.53 -15.05
CA GLY A 121 1.16 10.96 -13.71
C GLY A 121 2.60 10.65 -13.28
N ILE A 122 2.84 10.71 -11.97
CA ILE A 122 4.14 10.36 -11.37
C ILE A 122 4.45 8.88 -11.66
N LYS A 123 5.64 8.59 -12.21
CA LYS A 123 6.15 7.23 -12.47
C LYS A 123 7.55 7.05 -11.89
N ASP A 124 7.65 7.15 -10.56
CA ASP A 124 8.89 6.94 -9.83
C ASP A 124 9.01 5.46 -9.41
N GLY A 125 9.53 4.66 -10.33
CA GLY A 125 9.68 3.22 -10.15
C GLY A 125 10.65 2.81 -9.03
N GLU A 126 11.63 3.66 -8.71
CA GLU A 126 12.60 3.41 -7.65
C GLU A 126 11.93 3.54 -6.28
N ARG A 127 11.14 4.60 -6.06
CA ARG A 127 10.39 4.78 -4.81
C ARG A 127 9.29 3.73 -4.62
N VAL A 128 8.65 3.29 -5.71
CA VAL A 128 7.76 2.11 -5.67
C VAL A 128 8.50 0.90 -5.10
N LEU A 129 9.67 0.58 -5.65
CA LEU A 129 10.45 -0.57 -5.20
C LEU A 129 10.95 -0.39 -3.75
N LEU A 130 11.30 0.82 -3.34
CA LEU A 130 11.67 1.12 -1.95
C LEU A 130 10.54 0.78 -0.96
N CYS A 131 9.30 1.17 -1.28
CA CYS A 131 8.12 0.81 -0.50
C CYS A 131 7.92 -0.72 -0.43
N LEU A 132 8.00 -1.41 -1.57
CA LEU A 132 7.81 -2.86 -1.62
C LEU A 132 8.91 -3.62 -0.87
N ARG A 133 10.19 -3.21 -0.98
CA ARG A 133 11.31 -3.79 -0.22
C ARG A 133 11.16 -3.51 1.28
N ARG A 134 10.64 -2.34 1.68
CA ARG A 134 10.34 -2.05 3.08
C ARG A 134 9.21 -2.94 3.60
N ALA A 135 8.13 -3.11 2.84
CA ALA A 135 7.04 -4.02 3.19
C ALA A 135 7.54 -5.46 3.35
N LEU A 136 8.40 -5.93 2.45
CA LEU A 136 9.01 -7.26 2.53
C LEU A 136 9.85 -7.45 3.80
N ARG A 137 10.64 -6.44 4.20
CA ARG A 137 11.37 -6.48 5.49
C ARG A 137 10.43 -6.56 6.69
N ILE A 138 9.31 -5.83 6.66
CA ILE A 138 8.30 -5.86 7.72
C ILE A 138 7.60 -7.23 7.78
N ALA A 139 7.26 -7.81 6.62
CA ALA A 139 6.68 -9.15 6.52
C ALA A 139 7.61 -10.22 7.10
N ASN A 140 8.90 -10.18 6.76
CA ASN A 140 9.92 -11.06 7.34
C ASN A 140 10.00 -10.93 8.88
N ALA A 141 9.99 -9.71 9.41
CA ALA A 141 9.98 -9.50 10.86
C ALA A 141 8.69 -10.04 11.52
N ALA A 142 7.54 -9.91 10.86
CA ALA A 142 6.27 -10.47 11.33
C ALA A 142 6.32 -12.02 11.35
N GLN A 143 6.87 -12.62 10.31
CA GLN A 143 7.06 -14.06 10.17
C GLN A 143 7.93 -14.61 11.31
N GLN A 144 9.10 -14.01 11.54
CA GLN A 144 10.04 -14.43 12.60
C GLN A 144 9.40 -14.38 14.00
N MET A 145 8.62 -13.34 14.31
CA MET A 145 7.93 -13.22 15.59
C MET A 145 6.83 -14.27 15.77
N ALA A 146 6.12 -14.60 14.69
CA ALA A 146 5.08 -15.64 14.71
C ALA A 146 5.70 -17.02 14.97
N SER A 147 6.77 -17.37 14.26
CA SER A 147 7.50 -18.63 14.45
C SER A 147 8.02 -18.78 15.88
N ALA A 148 8.52 -17.69 16.49
CA ALA A 148 9.02 -17.70 17.87
C ALA A 148 7.94 -17.85 18.95
N THR A 149 6.72 -17.34 18.69
CA THR A 149 5.66 -17.28 19.72
C THR A 149 4.66 -18.44 19.62
N ARG A 150 4.51 -19.06 18.43
CA ARG A 150 3.44 -20.03 18.17
C ARG A 150 3.88 -21.38 17.61
N GLY A 151 5.18 -21.60 17.37
CA GLY A 151 5.67 -22.83 16.75
C GLY A 151 5.00 -23.13 15.39
N SER A 152 4.44 -22.11 14.75
CA SER A 152 3.68 -22.14 13.50
C SER A 152 4.28 -21.10 12.58
N SER A 153 4.36 -21.41 11.29
CA SER A 153 4.73 -20.46 10.25
C SER A 153 3.80 -19.25 10.36
N GLY A 154 4.37 -18.05 10.38
CA GLY A 154 3.58 -16.83 10.35
C GLY A 154 2.72 -16.74 9.08
N PRO A 155 1.86 -15.71 8.96
CA PRO A 155 0.89 -15.66 7.89
C PRO A 155 1.59 -15.34 6.56
N VAL A 156 1.96 -16.39 5.81
CA VAL A 156 2.52 -16.36 4.44
C VAL A 156 1.75 -15.40 3.51
N THR A 157 0.46 -15.20 3.80
CA THR A 157 -0.43 -14.19 3.20
C THR A 157 0.24 -12.83 2.92
N LEU A 158 1.08 -12.29 3.81
CA LEU A 158 1.73 -10.99 3.58
C LEU A 158 2.72 -11.04 2.41
N PHE A 159 3.47 -12.13 2.28
CA PHE A 159 4.38 -12.31 1.15
C PHE A 159 3.61 -12.46 -0.16
N VAL A 160 2.49 -13.18 -0.14
CA VAL A 160 1.59 -13.33 -1.30
C VAL A 160 0.98 -11.98 -1.71
N GLU A 161 0.52 -11.17 -0.75
CA GLU A 161 0.03 -9.81 -1.01
C GLU A 161 1.11 -8.93 -1.66
N ILE A 162 2.34 -8.95 -1.11
CA ILE A 162 3.48 -8.22 -1.69
C ILE A 162 3.80 -8.72 -3.10
N LEU A 163 3.79 -10.04 -3.34
CA LEU A 163 4.03 -10.63 -4.66
C LEU A 163 3.04 -10.09 -5.70
N ASN A 164 1.76 -10.03 -5.34
CA ASN A 164 0.74 -9.45 -6.23
C ASN A 164 0.98 -7.96 -6.50
N LYS A 165 1.59 -7.21 -5.57
CA LYS A 165 2.04 -5.83 -5.82
C LYS A 165 3.26 -5.75 -6.75
N TYR A 166 4.25 -6.62 -6.58
CA TYR A 166 5.38 -6.71 -7.53
C TYR A 166 4.89 -7.01 -8.95
N ILE A 167 4.00 -8.00 -9.08
CA ILE A 167 3.35 -8.35 -10.34
C ILE A 167 2.65 -7.12 -10.91
N TYR A 168 1.76 -6.46 -10.15
CA TYR A 168 1.03 -5.28 -10.62
C TYR A 168 1.96 -4.22 -11.24
N PHE A 169 3.03 -3.81 -10.55
CA PHE A 169 3.93 -2.76 -11.07
C PHE A 169 4.84 -3.26 -12.19
N PHE A 170 5.17 -4.56 -12.22
CA PHE A 170 5.86 -5.18 -13.35
C PHE A 170 5.03 -5.11 -14.63
N GLU A 171 3.73 -5.42 -14.55
CA GLU A 171 2.80 -5.33 -15.69
C GLU A 171 2.56 -3.90 -16.13
N LYS A 172 2.55 -2.95 -15.18
CA LYS A 172 2.50 -1.50 -15.48
C LYS A 172 3.80 -0.95 -16.08
N GLY A 173 4.84 -1.78 -16.21
CA GLY A 173 6.07 -1.41 -16.89
C GLY A 173 7.10 -0.68 -16.03
N ASN A 174 7.05 -0.85 -14.70
CA ASN A 174 8.11 -0.35 -13.83
C ASN A 174 9.44 -1.09 -14.13
N PRO A 175 10.48 -0.43 -14.67
CA PRO A 175 11.72 -1.09 -15.08
C PRO A 175 12.57 -1.58 -13.89
N HIS A 176 12.31 -1.08 -12.68
CA HIS A 176 13.04 -1.47 -11.48
C HIS A 176 12.58 -2.82 -10.91
N ILE A 177 11.43 -3.33 -11.36
CA ILE A 177 10.94 -4.65 -10.97
C ILE A 177 11.29 -5.64 -12.07
N THR A 178 12.04 -6.67 -11.70
CA THR A 178 12.56 -7.66 -12.64
C THR A 178 11.85 -9.01 -12.48
N PRO A 179 11.89 -9.87 -13.51
CA PRO A 179 11.43 -11.26 -13.38
C PRO A 179 12.15 -12.01 -12.24
N SER A 180 13.41 -11.68 -11.98
CA SER A 180 14.17 -12.25 -10.85
C SER A 180 13.59 -11.85 -9.49
N ASP A 181 13.14 -10.61 -9.31
CA ASP A 181 12.52 -10.20 -8.04
C ASP A 181 11.24 -11.01 -7.77
N ILE A 182 10.43 -11.25 -8.82
CA ILE A 182 9.21 -12.06 -8.75
C ILE A 182 9.57 -13.53 -8.45
N GLN A 183 10.57 -14.08 -9.13
CA GLN A 183 11.06 -15.45 -8.91
C GLN A 183 11.52 -15.66 -7.47
N SER A 184 12.38 -14.77 -6.95
CA SER A 184 12.89 -14.86 -5.58
C SER A 184 11.78 -14.80 -4.53
N LEU A 185 10.72 -14.03 -4.79
CA LEU A 185 9.59 -13.95 -3.86
C LEU A 185 8.69 -15.19 -3.91
N ILE A 186 8.51 -15.81 -5.09
CA ILE A 186 7.84 -17.11 -5.23
C ILE A 186 8.61 -18.20 -4.47
N GLU A 187 9.93 -18.23 -4.61
CA GLU A 187 10.81 -19.17 -3.89
C GLU A 187 10.73 -18.96 -2.38
N LEU A 188 10.76 -17.70 -1.92
CA LEU A 188 10.58 -17.37 -0.51
C LEU A 188 9.24 -17.89 0.03
N ILE A 189 8.14 -17.65 -0.68
CA ILE A 189 6.80 -18.13 -0.28
C ILE A 189 6.76 -19.66 -0.19
N ASN A 190 7.31 -20.35 -1.20
CA ASN A 190 7.37 -21.82 -1.19
C ASN A 190 8.15 -22.35 0.03
N ASN A 191 9.28 -21.73 0.37
CA ASN A 191 10.10 -22.13 1.52
C ASN A 191 9.36 -21.92 2.85
N GLU A 192 8.68 -20.79 3.03
CA GLU A 192 7.90 -20.48 4.24
C GLU A 192 6.63 -21.36 4.38
N MET A 193 6.07 -21.84 3.27
CA MET A 193 4.98 -22.81 3.29
C MET A 193 5.45 -24.24 3.60
N GLN A 194 6.69 -24.59 3.23
CA GLN A 194 7.26 -25.90 3.53
C GLN A 194 7.71 -26.02 4.99
N SER A 195 8.19 -24.93 5.60
CA SER A 195 8.63 -24.90 7.00
C SER A 195 7.50 -25.09 8.02
N ASP A 196 6.23 -24.95 7.61
CA ASP A 196 5.04 -25.19 8.45
C ASP A 196 4.63 -26.68 8.54
N ASN A 197 5.20 -27.56 7.70
CA ASN A 197 4.71 -28.93 7.49
C ASN A 197 5.32 -29.99 8.43
N GLY A 198 5.09 -29.85 9.73
CA GLY A 198 5.23 -30.95 10.69
C GLY A 198 4.14 -32.03 10.58
N ASN A 199 3.06 -31.77 9.84
CA ASN A 199 1.95 -32.69 9.60
C ASN A 199 1.61 -32.75 8.09
N THR A 200 1.29 -33.95 7.61
CA THR A 200 1.19 -34.42 6.20
C THR A 200 0.07 -33.81 5.33
N THR A 201 -0.36 -32.58 5.59
CA THR A 201 -1.31 -31.86 4.73
C THR A 201 -0.70 -30.55 4.26
N ILE A 202 -0.25 -30.53 3.00
CA ILE A 202 0.15 -29.31 2.29
C ILE A 202 -1.06 -28.37 2.30
N HIS A 203 -1.12 -27.45 3.25
CA HIS A 203 -2.09 -26.35 3.18
C HIS A 203 -1.61 -25.40 2.10
N SER A 204 -2.06 -25.63 0.86
CA SER A 204 -1.88 -24.70 -0.23
C SER A 204 -2.64 -23.41 0.08
N ASP A 205 -1.94 -22.28 0.19
CA ASP A 205 -2.60 -20.99 0.28
C ASP A 205 -3.39 -20.75 -1.03
N PRO A 206 -4.73 -20.57 -0.95
CA PRO A 206 -5.58 -20.46 -2.14
C PRO A 206 -5.27 -19.19 -2.95
N PHE A 207 -4.80 -18.12 -2.29
CA PHE A 207 -4.41 -16.89 -2.97
C PHE A 207 -3.11 -17.10 -3.75
N PHE A 208 -2.11 -17.74 -3.15
CA PHE A 208 -0.86 -18.06 -3.82
C PHE A 208 -1.07 -18.98 -5.01
N THR A 209 -1.89 -20.02 -4.84
CA THR A 209 -2.26 -20.93 -5.94
C THR A 209 -2.92 -20.17 -7.09
N SER A 210 -3.79 -19.20 -6.77
CA SER A 210 -4.43 -18.34 -7.77
C SER A 210 -3.43 -17.42 -8.47
N THR A 211 -2.47 -16.84 -7.74
CA THR A 211 -1.37 -16.04 -8.30
C THR A 211 -0.48 -16.87 -9.22
N LEU A 212 -0.11 -18.11 -8.86
CA LEU A 212 0.68 -18.98 -9.73
C LEU A 212 -0.10 -19.36 -10.99
N ARG A 213 -1.42 -19.62 -10.88
CA ARG A 213 -2.29 -19.87 -12.05
C ARG A 213 -2.34 -18.66 -12.97
N TYR A 214 -2.42 -17.46 -12.42
CA TYR A 214 -2.37 -16.21 -13.18
C TYR A 214 -1.06 -16.10 -13.98
N ILE A 215 0.10 -16.34 -13.34
CA ILE A 215 1.40 -16.30 -14.02
C ILE A 215 1.46 -17.34 -15.15
N LYS A 216 0.99 -18.58 -14.92
CA LYS A 216 0.90 -19.62 -15.97
C LYS A 216 0.05 -19.16 -17.15
N PHE A 217 -1.10 -18.56 -16.86
CA PHE A 217 -2.00 -18.04 -17.88
C PHE A 217 -1.35 -16.94 -18.73
N ILE A 218 -0.66 -15.98 -18.12
CA ILE A 218 0.05 -14.92 -18.87
C ILE A 218 1.14 -15.49 -19.77
N LYS A 219 1.91 -16.48 -19.29
CA LYS A 219 2.92 -17.18 -20.10
C LYS A 219 2.30 -17.89 -21.31
N GLN A 220 1.18 -18.60 -21.11
CA GLN A 220 0.49 -19.31 -22.18
C GLN A 220 -0.17 -18.39 -23.21
N LYS A 221 -0.68 -17.23 -22.76
CA LYS A 221 -1.29 -16.22 -23.63
C LYS A 221 -0.26 -15.65 -24.63
N GLY A 222 1.02 -15.64 -24.28
CA GLY A 222 2.11 -15.15 -25.13
C GLY A 222 2.10 -13.64 -25.33
N GLY A 223 2.76 -13.19 -26.40
CA GLY A 223 2.97 -11.77 -26.72
C GLY A 223 4.01 -11.10 -25.82
N LEU A 224 4.15 -9.78 -25.94
CA LEU A 224 5.17 -8.99 -25.22
C LEU A 224 5.14 -9.20 -23.70
N MET A 225 3.94 -9.38 -23.13
CA MET A 225 3.82 -9.65 -21.70
C MET A 225 4.19 -11.11 -21.36
N GLY A 226 3.80 -12.08 -22.18
CA GLY A 226 4.20 -13.48 -21.99
C GLY A 226 5.73 -13.64 -21.98
N GLU A 227 6.41 -13.01 -22.95
CA GLU A 227 7.88 -13.00 -23.05
C GLU A 227 8.55 -12.46 -21.78
N LYS A 228 7.97 -11.41 -21.17
CA LYS A 228 8.45 -10.86 -19.89
C LYS A 228 8.37 -11.85 -18.73
N TYR A 229 7.43 -12.81 -18.77
CA TYR A 229 7.28 -13.86 -17.75
C TYR A 229 8.07 -15.15 -18.05
N ASP A 230 8.69 -15.29 -19.22
CA ASP A 230 9.46 -16.47 -19.58
C ASP A 230 10.56 -16.85 -18.57
N PRO A 231 11.33 -15.89 -18.00
CA PRO A 231 12.36 -16.22 -17.02
C PRO A 231 11.83 -16.78 -15.68
N ILE A 232 10.54 -16.57 -15.36
CA ILE A 232 9.93 -17.02 -14.11
C ILE A 232 9.60 -18.52 -14.18
N LYS A 233 10.17 -19.30 -13.28
CA LYS A 233 10.00 -20.75 -13.15
C LYS A 233 9.00 -21.06 -12.04
N LEU A 234 7.95 -21.79 -12.41
CA LEU A 234 6.83 -22.18 -11.54
C LEU A 234 6.79 -23.67 -11.27
#